data_AF-A0A0B1TL18-F1
#
_entry.id   AF-A0A0B1TL18-F1
#
_cell.length_a   1.000
_cell.length_b   1.000
_cell.length_c   1.000
_cell.angle_alpha   90.00
_cell.angle_beta   90.00
_cell.angle_gamma   90.00
#
_symmetry.space_group_name_H-M   'P 1'
#
loop_
_entity.id
_entity.type
_entity.pdbx_description
1 polymer ?
#
loop_
_entity_poly.entity_id
_entity_poly.type
_entity_poly.pdbx_seq_one_letter_code
_entity_poly.pdbx_strand_id
1 'polypeptide(L)'
;MCRRTLIARRIVEELAAEGHQPNEQSPFIRLLGVNRVSRFQQLLVESLKRYEDRMELRTPDRKEWTFLNSFNYAYGLLLTLGHGAKIPETLGGQIFALVYCILGVPLFFGTLAITVYYCIMPIIRVLAISKKSCRNAIKFRD
;
A
#
# COMPACT_ATOMS: atom_id res chain seq x y z
N MET A 1 -1.92 7.36 35.28
CA MET A 1 -1.38 7.38 33.90
C MET A 1 -2.07 6.29 33.10
N CYS A 2 -2.58 6.67 31.93
CA CYS A 2 -3.87 6.21 31.42
C CYS A 2 -3.83 4.81 30.77
N ARG A 3 -4.69 3.91 31.23
CA ARG A 3 -4.94 2.56 30.65
C ARG A 3 -5.49 2.61 29.21
N ARG A 4 -5.76 3.81 28.67
CA ARG A 4 -6.31 4.05 27.33
C ARG A 4 -5.28 4.01 26.19
N THR A 5 -3.98 4.08 26.48
CA THR A 5 -2.93 4.08 25.44
C THR A 5 -2.45 2.68 25.03
N LEU A 6 -2.82 1.63 25.78
CA LEU A 6 -2.34 0.25 25.52
C LEU A 6 -3.06 -0.43 24.35
N ILE A 7 -4.30 -0.04 24.04
CA ILE A 7 -5.07 -0.64 22.94
C ILE A 7 -4.56 -0.17 21.58
N ALA A 8 -4.29 1.13 21.43
CA ALA A 8 -3.76 1.70 20.19
C ALA A 8 -2.37 1.14 19.85
N ARG A 9 -1.52 0.90 20.86
CA ARG A 9 -0.20 0.29 20.66
C ARG A 9 -0.29 -1.19 20.25
N ARG A 10 -1.28 -1.92 20.79
CA ARG A 10 -1.52 -3.34 20.47
C ARG A 10 -2.08 -3.55 19.06
N ILE A 11 -2.96 -2.65 18.58
CA ILE A 11 -3.48 -2.72 17.20
C ILE A 11 -2.38 -2.43 16.18
N VAL A 12 -1.46 -1.50 16.46
CA VAL A 12 -0.31 -1.23 15.59
C VAL A 12 0.69 -2.40 15.59
N GLU A 13 0.87 -3.09 16.72
CA GLU A 13 1.70 -4.32 16.79
C GLU A 13 1.06 -5.52 16.07
N GLU A 14 -0.26 -5.71 16.16
CA GLU A 14 -0.96 -6.78 15.41
C GLU A 14 -0.95 -6.51 13.90
N LEU A 15 -1.17 -5.27 13.46
CA LEU A 15 -1.14 -4.93 12.03
C LEU A 15 0.29 -5.00 11.46
N ALA A 16 1.33 -4.82 12.27
CA ALA A 16 2.72 -5.05 11.87
C ALA A 16 3.10 -6.54 11.82
N ALA A 17 2.34 -7.43 12.48
CA ALA A 17 2.60 -8.87 12.51
C ALA A 17 2.01 -9.62 11.31
N GLU A 18 1.02 -9.06 10.62
CA GLU A 18 0.36 -9.72 9.47
C GLU A 18 1.11 -9.54 8.13
N GLY A 19 2.22 -8.79 8.12
CA GLY A 19 2.93 -8.37 6.90
C GLY A 19 4.01 -9.32 6.36
N HIS A 20 4.13 -10.58 6.81
CA HIS A 20 5.14 -11.51 6.28
C HIS A 20 4.79 -12.99 6.49
N GLN A 21 3.99 -13.57 5.60
CA GLN A 21 3.99 -15.03 5.38
C GLN A 21 5.25 -15.40 4.59
N PRO A 22 6.27 -15.99 5.25
CA PRO A 22 6.78 -17.26 4.78
C PRO A 22 7.30 -18.13 5.93
N ASN A 23 6.70 -19.30 6.17
CA ASN A 23 7.48 -20.52 6.00
C ASN A 23 6.57 -21.74 5.86
N GLU A 24 6.74 -22.34 4.69
CA GLU A 24 6.41 -23.69 4.34
C GLU A 24 7.28 -24.63 5.18
N GLN A 25 6.67 -25.32 6.14
CA GLN A 25 7.29 -26.28 7.03
C GLN A 25 7.68 -27.56 6.26
N SER A 26 8.81 -27.54 5.55
CA SER A 26 9.49 -28.78 5.14
C SER A 26 11.02 -28.61 5.06
N PRO A 27 11.79 -29.07 6.07
CA PRO A 27 13.25 -28.88 6.14
C PRO A 27 14.04 -29.64 5.05
N PHE A 28 13.40 -30.57 4.34
CA PHE A 28 14.00 -31.37 3.27
C PHE A 28 14.19 -30.57 1.96
N ILE A 29 13.28 -29.64 1.64
CA ILE A 29 13.37 -28.77 0.45
C ILE A 29 14.55 -27.79 0.57
N ARG A 30 14.92 -27.41 1.79
CA ARG A 30 16.04 -26.48 2.07
C ARG A 30 17.41 -27.10 1.77
N LEU A 31 17.58 -28.42 1.93
CA LEU A 31 18.87 -29.10 1.67
C LEU A 31 19.07 -29.51 0.21
N LEU A 32 18.01 -29.91 -0.49
CA LEU A 32 18.05 -30.19 -1.93
C LEU A 32 18.13 -28.89 -2.77
N GLY A 33 17.68 -27.77 -2.23
CA GLY A 33 17.60 -26.48 -2.90
C GLY A 33 18.92 -25.72 -2.98
N VAL A 34 19.69 -25.59 -1.89
CA VAL A 34 20.77 -24.57 -1.80
C VAL A 34 21.85 -24.71 -2.89
N ASN A 35 22.28 -25.93 -3.22
CA ASN A 35 23.34 -26.15 -4.22
C ASN A 35 22.86 -26.04 -5.69
N ARG A 36 21.59 -26.37 -6.00
CA ARG A 36 21.02 -26.25 -7.36
C ARG A 36 20.40 -24.88 -7.62
N VAL A 37 19.71 -24.32 -6.62
CA VAL A 37 19.07 -23.00 -6.70
C VAL A 37 20.11 -21.90 -6.85
N SER A 38 21.23 -21.94 -6.12
CA SER A 38 22.23 -20.86 -6.21
C SER A 38 22.83 -20.71 -7.61
N ARG A 39 23.14 -21.82 -8.30
CA ARG A 39 23.65 -21.79 -9.69
C ARG A 39 22.60 -21.34 -10.69
N PHE A 40 21.37 -21.84 -10.55
CA PHE A 40 20.28 -21.45 -11.43
C PHE A 40 19.91 -19.97 -11.24
N GLN A 41 19.90 -19.50 -9.99
CA GLN A 41 19.65 -18.10 -9.63
C GLN A 41 20.75 -17.19 -10.18
N GLN A 42 22.02 -17.60 -10.16
CA GLN A 42 23.11 -16.87 -10.82
C GLN A 42 22.91 -16.78 -12.34
N LEU A 43 22.54 -17.89 -12.99
CA LEU A 43 22.26 -17.90 -14.43
C LEU A 43 21.07 -17.02 -14.80
N LEU A 44 20.02 -17.02 -13.96
CA LEU A 44 18.86 -16.14 -14.15
C LEU A 44 19.27 -14.68 -13.99
N VAL A 45 20.04 -14.31 -12.96
CA VAL A 45 20.50 -12.93 -12.74
C VAL A 45 21.40 -12.46 -13.87
N GLU A 46 22.32 -13.29 -14.35
CA GLU A 46 23.19 -13.00 -15.50
C GLU A 46 22.37 -12.78 -16.78
N SER A 47 21.41 -13.69 -17.05
CA SER A 47 20.53 -13.60 -18.21
C SER A 47 19.66 -12.35 -18.15
N LEU A 48 19.08 -12.06 -16.98
CA LEU A 48 18.23 -10.88 -16.75
C LEU A 48 19.02 -9.59 -16.90
N LYS A 49 20.24 -9.53 -16.34
CA LYS A 49 21.14 -8.37 -16.49
C LYS A 49 21.50 -8.15 -17.96
N ARG A 50 21.74 -9.22 -18.72
CA ARG A 50 22.03 -9.14 -20.16
C ARG A 50 20.80 -8.75 -20.99
N TYR A 51 19.58 -9.10 -20.54
CA TYR A 51 18.34 -8.58 -21.14
C TYR A 51 18.08 -7.11 -20.80
N GLU A 52 18.37 -6.70 -19.56
CA GLU A 52 18.21 -5.33 -19.06
C GLU A 52 19.22 -4.36 -19.67
N ASP A 53 20.41 -4.82 -20.05
CA ASP A 53 21.41 -4.01 -20.76
C ASP A 53 21.07 -3.84 -22.26
N ARG A 54 20.32 -4.81 -22.83
CA ARG A 54 19.94 -4.85 -24.25
C ARG A 54 18.70 -4.01 -24.58
N MET A 55 17.80 -3.89 -23.62
CA MET A 55 16.72 -2.91 -23.67
C MET A 55 17.22 -1.73 -22.83
N GLU A 56 17.47 -0.55 -23.39
CA GLU A 56 17.70 0.69 -22.61
C GLU A 56 16.42 1.10 -21.83
N LEU A 57 15.82 0.18 -21.10
CA LEU A 57 14.82 0.41 -20.07
C LEU A 57 15.55 1.11 -18.94
N ARG A 58 15.75 2.42 -19.13
CA ARG A 58 16.03 3.35 -18.06
C ARG A 58 14.80 3.34 -17.16
N THR A 59 14.67 2.29 -16.34
CA THR A 59 13.75 2.30 -15.21
C THR A 59 14.11 3.56 -14.43
N PRO A 60 13.14 4.45 -14.14
CA PRO A 60 13.44 5.70 -13.46
C PRO A 60 14.19 5.32 -12.20
N ASP A 61 15.46 5.73 -12.10
CA ASP A 61 16.38 5.19 -11.12
C ASP A 61 15.67 5.22 -9.76
N ARG A 62 15.56 4.05 -9.15
CA ARG A 62 14.84 3.90 -7.88
C ARG A 62 15.52 4.76 -6.81
N LYS A 63 16.73 5.27 -7.04
CA LYS A 63 17.42 6.27 -6.22
C LYS A 63 17.16 7.75 -6.59
N GLU A 64 16.76 8.07 -7.82
CA GLU A 64 16.56 9.46 -8.24
C GLU A 64 15.24 10.07 -7.73
N TRP A 65 15.32 11.22 -7.04
CA TRP A 65 14.15 11.97 -6.57
C TRP A 65 13.55 12.78 -7.72
N THR A 66 12.64 12.16 -8.47
CA THR A 66 11.80 12.87 -9.45
C THR A 66 10.54 13.43 -8.77
N PHE A 67 9.90 14.44 -9.37
CA PHE A 67 8.70 15.07 -8.81
C PHE A 67 7.58 14.05 -8.56
N LEU A 68 7.30 13.19 -9.54
CA LEU A 68 6.26 12.16 -9.44
C LEU A 68 6.56 11.12 -8.36
N ASN A 69 7.84 10.70 -8.24
CA ASN A 69 8.26 9.78 -7.19
C ASN A 69 8.14 10.40 -5.79
N SER A 70 8.47 11.69 -5.67
CA SER A 70 8.38 12.43 -4.40
C SER A 70 6.92 12.65 -3.99
N PHE A 71 6.05 12.97 -4.94
CA PHE A 71 4.62 13.09 -4.70
C PHE A 71 3.99 11.76 -4.28
N ASN A 72 4.31 10.67 -4.97
CA ASN A 72 3.83 9.34 -4.61
C ASN A 72 4.34 8.89 -3.24
N TYR A 73 5.58 9.24 -2.89
CA TYR A 73 6.12 9.03 -1.54
C TYR A 73 5.33 9.82 -0.49
N ALA A 74 5.14 11.14 -0.70
CA ALA A 74 4.39 11.98 0.23
C ALA A 74 2.93 11.54 0.38
N TYR A 75 2.27 11.19 -0.71
CA TYR A 75 0.90 10.66 -0.72
C TYR A 75 0.81 9.32 0.01
N GLY A 76 1.74 8.38 -0.25
CA GLY A 76 1.80 7.10 0.46
C GLY A 76 2.06 7.27 1.95
N LEU A 77 2.82 8.30 2.34
CA LEU A 77 3.06 8.67 3.73
C LEU A 77 1.81 9.25 4.39
N LEU A 78 1.09 10.14 3.68
CA LEU A 78 -0.19 10.71 4.11
C LEU A 78 -1.28 9.64 4.27
N LEU A 79 -1.28 8.65 3.37
CA LEU A 79 -2.20 7.51 3.39
C LEU A 79 -1.81 6.40 4.37
N THR A 80 -0.68 6.53 5.07
CA THR A 80 -0.10 5.48 5.93
C THR A 80 0.30 4.18 5.23
N LEU A 81 0.18 4.10 3.89
CA LEU A 81 0.59 2.94 3.09
C LEU A 81 2.09 2.68 3.17
N GLY A 82 2.90 3.74 3.21
CA GLY A 82 4.34 3.64 3.45
C GLY A 82 5.06 2.69 2.48
N HIS A 83 5.02 2.96 1.17
CA HIS A 83 5.83 2.23 0.20
C HIS A 83 7.32 2.53 0.46
N GLY A 84 7.99 1.76 1.32
CA GLY A 84 9.39 1.93 1.76
C GLY A 84 10.45 1.80 0.67
N ALA A 85 10.12 2.10 -0.59
CA ALA A 85 11.03 2.07 -1.73
C ALA A 85 12.04 3.22 -1.72
N LYS A 86 11.69 4.37 -1.13
CA LYS A 86 12.58 5.54 -0.97
C LYS A 86 12.32 6.16 0.40
N ILE A 87 13.35 6.28 1.22
CA ILE A 87 13.29 6.87 2.56
C ILE A 87 14.34 7.99 2.59
N PRO A 88 14.01 9.20 3.08
CA PRO A 88 15.01 10.25 3.19
C PRO A 88 16.10 9.80 4.18
N GLU A 89 17.35 9.76 3.70
CA GLU A 89 18.52 9.45 4.54
C GLU A 89 18.99 10.67 5.35
N THR A 90 18.46 11.86 5.06
CA THR A 90 18.80 13.10 5.75
C THR A 90 17.98 13.29 7.02
N LEU A 91 18.63 13.68 8.12
CA LEU A 91 17.97 13.97 9.41
C LEU A 91 16.84 15.01 9.28
N GLY A 92 17.07 16.08 8.52
CA GLY A 92 16.05 17.11 8.30
C GLY A 92 14.84 16.61 7.53
N GLY A 93 15.05 15.76 6.52
CA GLY A 93 13.97 15.15 5.73
C GLY A 93 13.11 14.20 6.56
N GLN A 94 13.72 13.43 7.47
CA GLN A 94 13.01 12.53 8.37
C GLN A 94 12.12 13.29 9.37
N ILE A 95 12.63 14.37 9.96
CA ILE A 95 11.86 15.22 10.89
C ILE A 95 10.69 15.87 10.16
N PHE A 96 10.91 16.41 8.96
CA PHE A 96 9.84 16.98 8.14
C PHE A 96 8.75 15.94 7.81
N ALA A 97 9.15 14.74 7.37
CA ALA A 97 8.23 13.65 7.08
C ALA A 97 7.40 13.26 8.31
N LEU A 98 8.01 13.22 9.49
CA LEU A 98 7.31 12.91 10.74
C LEU A 98 6.26 13.98 11.10
N VAL A 99 6.63 15.26 11.03
CA VAL A 99 5.69 16.38 11.28
C VAL A 99 4.54 16.36 10.27
N TYR A 100 4.85 16.07 9.00
CA TYR A 100 3.86 15.90 7.95
C TYR A 100 2.88 14.77 8.24
N CYS A 101 3.33 13.62 8.75
CA CYS A 101 2.43 12.54 9.18
C CYS A 101 1.48 12.97 10.29
N ILE A 102 2.00 13.63 11.32
CA ILE A 102 1.25 13.96 12.54
C ILE A 102 0.08 14.90 12.21
N LEU A 103 0.30 15.88 11.35
CA LEU A 103 -0.72 16.85 10.98
C LEU A 103 -1.55 16.39 9.77
N GLY A 104 -0.90 15.74 8.80
CA GLY A 104 -1.50 15.38 7.53
C GLY A 104 -2.49 14.22 7.62
N VAL A 105 -2.15 13.15 8.35
CA VAL A 105 -3.02 11.97 8.50
C VAL A 105 -4.40 12.35 9.08
N PRO A 106 -4.54 13.01 10.24
CA PRO A 106 -5.86 13.33 10.78
C PRO A 106 -6.68 14.25 9.87
N LEU A 107 -6.04 15.23 9.23
CA LEU A 107 -6.71 16.15 8.31
C LEU A 107 -7.16 15.43 7.03
N PHE A 108 -6.30 14.59 6.45
CA PHE A 108 -6.61 13.86 5.22
C PHE A 108 -7.73 12.85 5.42
N PHE A 109 -7.68 12.03 6.47
CA PHE A 109 -8.75 11.08 6.77
C PHE A 109 -10.08 11.80 7.07
N GLY A 110 -10.03 12.94 7.75
CA GLY A 110 -11.21 13.78 8.01
C GLY A 110 -11.86 14.30 6.72
N THR A 111 -11.07 14.92 5.83
CA THR A 111 -11.59 15.44 4.55
C THR A 111 -12.08 14.32 3.63
N LEU A 112 -11.41 13.17 3.63
CA LEU A 112 -11.82 11.99 2.87
C LEU A 112 -13.18 11.48 3.37
N ALA A 113 -13.36 11.33 4.68
CA ALA A 113 -14.62 10.86 5.26
C ALA A 113 -15.79 11.81 4.92
N ILE A 114 -15.58 13.12 5.02
CA ILE A 114 -16.57 14.13 4.66
C ILE A 114 -16.92 14.01 3.17
N THR A 115 -15.91 14.00 2.31
CA THR A 115 -16.10 13.90 0.84
C THR A 115 -16.85 12.63 0.47
N VAL A 116 -16.49 11.49 1.07
CA VAL A 116 -17.16 10.21 0.86
C VAL A 116 -18.61 10.26 1.31
N TYR A 117 -18.92 10.84 2.48
CA TYR A 117 -20.29 10.99 2.94
C TYR A 117 -21.14 11.83 1.96
N TYR A 118 -20.60 12.97 1.50
CA TYR A 118 -21.28 13.82 0.52
C TYR A 118 -21.46 13.14 -0.84
N CYS A 119 -20.51 12.31 -1.28
CA CYS A 119 -20.62 11.55 -2.53
C CYS A 119 -21.53 10.32 -2.42
N ILE A 120 -21.58 9.65 -1.28
CA ILE A 120 -22.41 8.45 -1.06
C ILE A 120 -23.90 8.80 -0.97
N MET A 121 -24.26 9.92 -0.34
CA MET A 121 -25.65 10.37 -0.22
C MET A 121 -26.42 10.44 -1.56
N PRO A 122 -25.91 11.07 -2.64
CA PRO A 122 -26.58 11.07 -3.93
C PRO A 122 -26.60 9.68 -4.57
N ILE A 123 -25.53 8.88 -4.42
CA ILE A 123 -25.45 7.53 -4.97
C ILE A 123 -26.54 6.62 -4.36
N ILE A 124 -26.72 6.63 -3.03
CA ILE A 124 -27.77 5.84 -2.37
C ILE A 124 -29.16 6.29 -2.82
N ARG A 125 -29.39 7.61 -2.96
CA ARG A 125 -30.68 8.13 -3.46
C ARG A 125 -30.98 7.65 -4.88
N VAL A 126 -30.00 7.67 -5.77
CA VAL A 126 -30.15 7.17 -7.15
C VAL A 126 -30.42 5.66 -7.16
N LEU A 127 -29.71 4.88 -6.35
CA LEU A 127 -29.93 3.44 -6.21
C LEU A 127 -31.32 3.11 -5.63
N ALA A 128 -31.81 3.91 -4.67
CA ALA A 128 -33.15 3.76 -4.11
C ALA A 128 -34.25 4.05 -5.14
N ILE A 129 -34.07 5.06 -6.01
CA ILE A 129 -34.99 5.36 -7.12
C ILE A 129 -35.01 4.20 -8.12
N SER A 130 -33.84 3.66 -8.48
CA SER A 130 -33.73 2.51 -9.39
C SER A 130 -34.46 1.27 -8.83
N LYS A 131 -34.27 0.93 -7.54
CA LYS A 131 -35.01 -0.16 -6.90
C LYS A 131 -36.51 0.09 -6.79
N LYS A 132 -36.95 1.33 -6.56
CA LYS A 132 -38.38 1.69 -6.52
C LYS A 132 -39.04 1.50 -7.88
N SER A 133 -38.34 1.89 -8.95
CA SER A 133 -38.80 1.70 -10.33
C SER A 133 -38.98 0.22 -10.68
N CYS A 134 -38.00 -0.64 -10.37
CA CYS A 134 -38.10 -2.08 -10.61
C CYS A 134 -39.19 -2.77 -9.79
N ARG A 135 -39.38 -2.39 -8.51
CA ARG A 135 -40.45 -2.95 -7.67
C ARG A 135 -41.84 -2.61 -8.22
N ASN A 136 -42.03 -1.39 -8.71
CA ASN A 136 -43.29 -0.95 -9.28
C ASN A 136 -43.56 -1.60 -10.65
N ALA A 137 -42.53 -1.88 -11.44
CA ALA A 137 -42.66 -2.57 -12.73
C ALA A 137 -43.09 -4.05 -12.58
N ILE A 138 -42.64 -4.74 -11.53
CA ILE A 138 -43.05 -6.13 -11.26
C ILE A 138 -44.51 -6.19 -10.79
N LYS A 139 -44.97 -5.25 -9.95
CA LYS A 139 -46.35 -5.21 -9.45
C LYS A 139 -47.40 -4.91 -10.53
N PHE A 140 -47.00 -4.43 -11.71
CA PHE A 140 -47.91 -4.13 -12.82
C PHE A 140 -48.06 -5.30 -13.81
N ARG A 141 -47.33 -6.41 -13.59
CA ARG A 141 -47.36 -7.61 -14.44
C ARG A 141 -48.17 -8.77 -13.84
N ASP A 142 -48.60 -8.63 -12.58
CA ASP A 142 -49.60 -9.48 -11.90
C ASP A 142 -50.98 -8.79 -11.94
#